data_AF-A0A524G618-F1
#
_entry.id   AF-A0A524G618-F1
#
_cell.length_a   1.000
_cell.length_b   1.000
_cell.length_c   1.000
_cell.angle_alpha   90.00
_cell.angle_beta   90.00
_cell.angle_gamma   90.00
#
_symmetry.space_group_name_H-M   'P 1'
#
loop_
_entity.id
_entity.type
_entity.pdbx_description
1 polymer ?
#
loop_
_entity_poly.entity_id
_entity_poly.type
_entity_poly.pdbx_seq_one_letter_code
_entity_poly.pdbx_strand_id
1 'polypeptide(L)'
;MDKQESRLMSILEVILRLQSDPPVPLSFSEIYDQLQKDDPATKLTKAWVHRVLKTLTETKLVRLDNPTSHRKKYIADVNTIMAGFEELKSKKIEELEAIQKKVETELVEISALDCGYLSREFVKDVTGRTEEVSSRIVRGVEELHRILRFNMLEKAREGDIIRATLLWLGPFVDETSLVRVKRFFDAAEQGAEVRYMVSTDVFNAEKDSSVRQGLQGLMGMMQMFLDLRARGKKFDGRLYSGPKTYNQVSFNNESMALIIAENPVTATWMTREFNPDLIDNAVKTFDNDWKKAKSVLDLTPEDFKAFGAGPEGVIRKILSTDEG
;
A
#
# COMPACT_ATOMS: atom_id res chain seq x y z
N MET A 1 -6.22 -30.74 12.52
CA MET A 1 -5.13 -30.66 13.52
C MET A 1 -5.10 -31.97 14.25
N ASP A 2 -4.01 -32.68 14.06
CA ASP A 2 -4.06 -34.02 13.48
C ASP A 2 -3.57 -35.05 14.50
N LYS A 3 -4.16 -36.26 14.53
CA LYS A 3 -3.69 -37.36 15.40
C LYS A 3 -2.18 -37.64 15.24
N GLN A 4 -1.60 -37.22 14.12
CA GLN A 4 -0.19 -37.32 13.81
C GLN A 4 0.69 -36.35 14.60
N GLU A 5 0.26 -35.10 14.84
CA GLU A 5 0.99 -34.10 15.65
C GLU A 5 1.00 -34.52 17.13
N SER A 6 -0.14 -35.00 17.63
CA SER A 6 -0.27 -35.51 19.00
C SER A 6 0.72 -36.66 19.28
N ARG A 7 0.87 -37.59 18.34
CA ARG A 7 1.79 -38.73 18.52
C ARG A 7 3.27 -38.38 18.34
N LEU A 8 3.58 -37.33 17.59
CA LEU A 8 4.94 -36.79 17.43
C LEU A 8 5.43 -36.23 18.77
N MET A 9 4.56 -35.47 19.45
CA MET A 9 4.80 -34.95 20.79
C MET A 9 4.92 -36.07 21.83
N SER A 10 4.12 -37.14 21.74
CA SER A 10 4.24 -38.29 22.64
C SER A 10 5.62 -38.96 22.59
N ILE A 11 6.21 -39.11 21.40
CA ILE A 11 7.56 -39.69 21.26
C ILE A 11 8.60 -38.75 21.86
N LEU A 12 8.51 -37.45 21.58
CA LEU A 12 9.42 -36.46 22.12
C LEU A 12 9.35 -36.39 23.66
N GLU A 13 8.14 -36.46 24.21
CA GLU A 13 7.90 -36.50 25.66
C GLU A 13 8.54 -37.73 26.31
N VAL A 14 8.39 -38.92 25.70
CA VAL A 14 9.05 -40.14 26.19
C VAL A 14 10.57 -40.00 26.18
N ILE A 15 11.15 -39.45 25.10
CA ILE A 15 12.59 -39.23 25.00
C ILE A 15 13.05 -38.29 26.13
N LEU A 16 12.37 -37.15 26.32
CA LEU A 16 12.72 -36.16 27.35
C LEU A 16 12.60 -36.73 28.77
N ARG A 17 11.58 -37.54 29.06
CA ARG A 17 11.40 -38.20 30.37
C ARG A 17 12.49 -39.23 30.66
N LEU A 18 12.95 -39.96 29.63
CA LEU A 18 14.05 -40.91 29.74
C LEU A 18 15.42 -40.22 29.91
N GLN A 19 15.53 -38.92 29.63
CA GLN A 19 16.77 -38.13 29.77
C GLN A 19 16.88 -37.46 31.16
N SER A 20 16.70 -38.20 32.25
CA SER A 20 16.66 -37.65 33.61
C SER A 20 17.90 -36.82 34.01
N ASP A 21 19.05 -37.04 33.37
CA ASP A 21 20.28 -36.23 33.50
C ASP A 21 20.99 -36.06 32.13
N PRO A 22 20.56 -35.11 31.28
CA PRO A 22 21.05 -35.00 29.90
C PRO A 22 22.53 -34.59 29.81
N PRO A 23 23.27 -35.03 28.76
CA PRO A 23 22.80 -35.82 27.63
C PRO A 23 23.03 -37.33 27.81
N VAL A 24 21.95 -38.11 27.96
CA VAL A 24 22.00 -39.59 27.91
C VAL A 24 21.59 -40.09 26.51
N PRO A 25 22.47 -40.77 25.76
CA PRO A 25 22.11 -41.33 24.46
C PRO A 25 21.17 -42.54 24.57
N LEU A 26 19.96 -42.43 24.02
CA LEU A 26 18.93 -43.48 24.05
C LEU A 26 18.90 -44.30 22.75
N SER A 27 18.84 -45.62 22.86
CA SER A 27 18.62 -46.53 21.76
C SER A 27 17.15 -46.56 21.31
N PHE A 28 16.92 -47.00 20.07
CA PHE A 28 15.55 -47.20 19.57
C PHE A 28 14.71 -48.15 20.45
N SER A 29 15.32 -49.23 20.96
CA SER A 29 14.63 -50.18 21.83
C SER A 29 14.15 -49.55 23.13
N GLU A 30 14.98 -48.72 23.78
CA GLU A 30 14.59 -48.03 25.02
C GLU A 30 13.41 -47.09 24.80
N ILE A 31 13.41 -46.34 23.70
CA ILE A 31 12.32 -45.44 23.33
C ILE A 31 11.05 -46.24 23.01
N TYR A 32 11.17 -47.32 22.21
CA TYR A 32 10.03 -48.14 21.80
C TYR A 32 9.39 -48.89 22.97
N ASP A 33 10.20 -49.46 23.87
CA ASP A 33 9.73 -50.21 25.03
C ASP A 33 9.04 -49.28 26.03
N GLN A 34 9.53 -48.05 26.20
CA GLN A 34 8.87 -47.06 27.05
C GLN A 34 7.56 -46.57 26.43
N LEU A 35 7.50 -46.34 25.11
CA LEU A 35 6.25 -45.98 24.41
C LEU A 35 5.16 -47.05 24.58
N GLN A 36 5.52 -48.33 24.53
CA GLN A 36 4.58 -49.44 24.74
C GLN A 36 4.07 -49.52 26.19
N LYS A 37 4.87 -49.08 27.17
CA LYS A 37 4.45 -48.99 28.58
C LYS A 37 3.50 -47.83 28.83
N ASP A 38 3.82 -46.66 28.28
CA ASP A 38 3.07 -45.42 28.52
C ASP A 38 1.73 -45.40 27.77
N ASP A 39 1.66 -46.02 26.60
CA ASP A 39 0.42 -46.12 25.82
C ASP A 39 0.24 -47.50 25.14
N PRO A 40 -0.25 -48.51 25.91
CA PRO A 40 -0.44 -49.86 25.39
C PRO A 40 -1.56 -49.95 24.34
N ALA A 41 -2.50 -48.99 24.36
CA ALA A 41 -3.70 -49.01 23.52
C ALA A 41 -3.38 -48.64 22.05
N THR A 42 -2.34 -47.83 21.83
CA THR A 42 -2.07 -47.21 20.53
C THR A 42 -1.29 -48.09 19.55
N LYS A 43 -0.82 -49.28 19.97
CA LYS A 43 -0.13 -50.30 19.15
C LYS A 43 0.72 -49.71 18.01
N LEU A 44 1.65 -48.80 18.35
CA LEU A 44 2.52 -48.17 17.37
C LEU A 44 3.48 -49.20 16.76
N THR A 45 3.58 -49.21 15.43
CA THR A 45 4.50 -50.11 14.73
C THR A 45 5.93 -49.57 14.80
N LYS A 46 6.94 -50.45 14.84
CA LYS A 46 8.37 -50.05 14.83
C LYS A 46 8.71 -49.14 13.65
N ALA A 47 8.18 -49.45 12.47
CA ALA A 47 8.38 -48.65 11.26
C ALA A 47 7.86 -47.21 11.41
N TRP A 48 6.74 -47.03 12.11
CA TRP A 48 6.17 -45.71 12.36
C TRP A 48 7.04 -44.90 13.34
N VAL A 49 7.50 -45.52 14.42
CA VAL A 49 8.42 -44.87 15.39
C VAL A 49 9.72 -44.44 14.71
N HIS A 50 10.28 -45.26 13.82
CA HIS A 50 11.43 -44.87 13.00
C HIS A 50 11.16 -43.65 12.11
N ARG A 51 9.97 -43.57 11.50
CA ARG A 51 9.59 -42.41 10.69
C ARG A 51 9.50 -41.14 11.53
N VAL A 52 8.93 -41.22 12.73
CA VAL A 52 8.84 -40.07 13.63
C VAL A 52 10.20 -39.64 14.15
N LEU A 53 11.05 -40.59 14.57
CA LEU A 53 12.42 -40.27 14.99
C LEU A 53 13.21 -39.61 13.86
N LYS A 54 13.01 -40.06 12.61
CA LYS A 54 13.58 -39.39 11.44
C LYS A 54 13.09 -37.95 11.32
N THR A 55 11.78 -37.71 11.40
CA THR A 55 11.20 -36.35 11.36
C THR A 55 11.74 -35.48 12.50
N LEU A 56 11.77 -35.98 13.74
CA LEU A 56 12.33 -35.28 14.90
C LEU A 56 13.81 -34.93 14.72
N THR A 57 14.57 -35.79 14.04
CA THR A 57 15.98 -35.55 13.71
C THR A 57 16.12 -34.48 12.62
N GLU A 58 15.28 -34.53 11.58
CA GLU A 58 15.24 -33.54 10.49
C GLU A 58 14.80 -32.15 10.98
N THR A 59 13.89 -32.09 11.96
CA THR A 59 13.47 -30.83 12.60
C THR A 59 14.37 -30.42 13.76
N LYS A 60 15.50 -31.10 13.98
CA LYS A 60 16.48 -30.84 15.05
C LYS A 60 15.91 -30.89 16.49
N LEU A 61 14.71 -31.44 16.69
CA LEU A 61 14.13 -31.66 18.03
C LEU A 61 14.77 -32.85 18.75
N VAL A 62 15.43 -33.73 18.00
CA VAL A 62 16.26 -34.82 18.49
C VAL A 62 17.57 -34.80 17.70
N ARG A 63 18.70 -35.07 18.33
CA ARG A 63 19.98 -35.25 17.63
C ARG A 63 20.51 -36.66 17.80
N LEU A 64 21.34 -37.09 16.87
CA LEU A 64 22.06 -38.36 16.98
C LEU A 64 23.37 -38.13 17.75
N ASP A 65 23.69 -39.04 18.66
CA ASP A 65 24.97 -39.06 19.37
C ASP A 65 26.15 -39.19 18.37
N ASN A 66 26.04 -40.16 17.46
CA ASN A 66 26.95 -40.31 16.33
C ASN A 66 26.16 -40.55 15.02
N PRO A 67 26.14 -39.57 14.09
CA PRO A 67 25.46 -39.68 12.81
C PRO A 67 25.95 -40.83 11.92
N THR A 68 27.20 -41.28 12.05
CA THR A 68 27.79 -42.31 11.18
C THR A 68 27.65 -43.73 11.74
N SER A 69 27.25 -43.87 13.00
CA SER A 69 27.05 -45.18 13.62
C SER A 69 25.89 -45.96 12.98
N HIS A 70 26.09 -47.28 12.80
CA HIS A 70 25.03 -48.21 12.42
C HIS A 70 23.97 -48.36 13.53
N ARG A 71 24.39 -48.26 14.80
CA ARG A 71 23.47 -48.26 15.96
C ARG A 71 23.21 -46.81 16.36
N LYS A 72 22.09 -46.26 15.88
CA LYS A 72 21.67 -44.89 16.19
C LYS A 72 21.30 -44.78 17.67
N LYS A 73 21.84 -43.74 18.32
CA LYS A 73 21.41 -43.29 19.64
C LYS A 73 20.93 -41.85 19.55
N TYR A 74 19.84 -41.56 20.24
CA TYR A 74 19.08 -40.33 20.16
C TYR A 74 19.25 -39.53 21.45
N ILE A 75 19.43 -38.21 21.30
CA ILE A 75 19.57 -37.26 22.40
C ILE A 75 18.57 -36.14 22.21
N ALA A 76 17.85 -35.77 23.27
CA ALA A 76 17.04 -34.55 23.32
C ALA A 76 17.26 -33.84 24.66
N ASP A 77 18.02 -32.76 24.61
CA ASP A 77 18.25 -31.85 25.74
C ASP A 77 17.64 -30.47 25.43
N VAL A 78 17.63 -29.57 26.43
CA VAL A 78 17.06 -28.22 26.27
C VAL A 78 17.66 -27.47 25.08
N ASN A 79 18.98 -27.61 24.84
CA ASN A 79 19.65 -26.97 23.72
C ASN A 79 19.21 -27.54 22.37
N THR A 80 19.00 -28.85 22.31
CA THR A 80 18.50 -29.56 21.13
C THR A 80 17.07 -29.10 20.82
N ILE A 81 16.19 -29.04 21.83
CA ILE A 81 14.82 -28.55 21.66
C ILE A 81 14.80 -27.09 21.22
N MET A 82 15.61 -26.23 21.84
CA MET A 82 15.75 -24.83 21.44
C MET A 82 16.19 -24.70 19.99
N ALA A 83 17.21 -25.46 19.56
CA ALA A 83 17.66 -25.47 18.16
C ALA A 83 16.56 -25.95 17.21
N GLY A 84 15.75 -26.95 17.61
CA GLY A 84 14.60 -27.40 16.84
C GLY A 84 13.49 -26.35 16.75
N PHE A 85 13.20 -25.62 17.83
CA PHE A 85 12.23 -24.52 17.81
C PHE A 85 12.70 -23.35 16.95
N GLU A 86 13.98 -22.98 17.02
CA GLU A 86 14.55 -21.95 16.14
C GLU A 86 14.47 -22.36 14.66
N GLU A 87 14.77 -23.63 14.34
CA GLU A 87 14.62 -24.16 12.98
C GLU A 87 13.16 -24.11 12.49
N LEU A 88 12.21 -24.54 13.33
CA LEU A 88 10.78 -24.53 13.00
C LEU A 88 10.26 -23.09 12.84
N LYS A 89 10.70 -22.17 13.70
CA LYS A 89 10.38 -20.75 13.61
C LYS A 89 10.89 -20.16 12.29
N SER A 90 12.15 -20.40 11.95
CA SER A 90 12.75 -19.91 10.70
C SER A 90 12.02 -20.45 9.46
N LYS A 91 11.74 -21.76 9.41
CA LYS A 91 10.95 -22.35 8.32
C LYS A 91 9.56 -21.74 8.21
N LYS A 92 8.90 -21.49 9.34
CA LYS A 92 7.57 -20.87 9.33
C LYS A 92 7.61 -19.43 8.85
N ILE A 93 8.65 -18.68 9.21
CA ILE A 93 8.88 -17.32 8.71
C ILE A 93 9.07 -17.36 7.18
N GLU A 94 9.96 -18.23 6.68
CA GLU A 94 10.20 -18.38 5.23
C GLU A 94 8.91 -18.75 4.45
N GLU A 95 8.10 -19.68 5.00
CA GLU A 95 6.80 -20.04 4.41
C GLU A 95 5.84 -18.84 4.37
N LEU A 96 5.76 -18.07 5.46
CA LEU A 96 4.87 -16.92 5.56
C LEU A 96 5.32 -15.79 4.62
N GLU A 97 6.62 -15.53 4.52
CA GLU A 97 7.19 -14.55 3.58
C GLU A 97 6.91 -14.94 2.13
N ALA A 98 7.02 -16.23 1.78
CA ALA A 98 6.69 -16.72 0.46
C ALA A 98 5.19 -16.56 0.14
N ILE A 99 4.30 -16.84 1.10
CA ILE A 99 2.86 -16.62 0.96
C ILE A 99 2.56 -15.13 0.79
N GLN A 100 3.17 -14.27 1.62
CA GLN A 100 3.00 -12.82 1.52
C GLN A 100 3.38 -12.32 0.13
N LYS A 101 4.57 -12.68 -0.36
CA LYS A 101 5.04 -12.28 -1.69
C LYS A 101 4.11 -12.76 -2.82
N LYS A 102 3.58 -13.97 -2.69
CA LYS A 102 2.62 -14.53 -3.66
C LYS A 102 1.33 -13.71 -3.67
N VAL A 103 0.76 -13.42 -2.50
CA VAL A 103 -0.46 -12.61 -2.36
C VAL A 103 -0.24 -11.19 -2.87
N GLU A 104 0.91 -10.58 -2.58
CA GLU A 104 1.26 -9.25 -3.12
C GLU A 104 1.34 -9.26 -4.65
N THR A 105 1.92 -10.31 -5.24
CA THR A 105 1.99 -10.46 -6.70
C THR A 105 0.59 -10.62 -7.31
N GLU A 106 -0.23 -11.50 -6.76
CA GLU A 106 -1.63 -11.69 -7.20
C GLU A 106 -2.45 -10.39 -7.06
N LEU A 107 -2.23 -9.64 -5.97
CA LEU A 107 -2.88 -8.36 -5.74
C LEU A 107 -2.47 -7.34 -6.81
N VAL A 108 -1.19 -7.26 -7.17
CA VAL A 108 -0.69 -6.38 -8.24
C VAL A 108 -1.31 -6.75 -9.59
N GLU A 109 -1.35 -8.04 -9.94
CA GLU A 109 -1.94 -8.53 -11.19
C GLU A 109 -3.43 -8.18 -11.30
N ILE A 110 -4.19 -8.43 -10.23
CA ILE A 110 -5.64 -8.14 -10.21
C ILE A 110 -5.90 -6.63 -10.19
N SER A 111 -5.12 -5.86 -9.44
CA SER A 111 -5.28 -4.41 -9.34
C SER A 111 -4.93 -3.69 -10.64
N ALA A 112 -4.11 -4.31 -11.50
CA ALA A 112 -3.81 -3.78 -12.83
C ALA A 112 -5.00 -3.87 -13.81
N LEU A 113 -6.00 -4.73 -13.54
CA LEU A 113 -7.15 -4.91 -14.42
C LEU A 113 -8.02 -3.65 -14.50
N ASP A 114 -8.35 -3.24 -15.72
CA ASP A 114 -9.28 -2.13 -15.96
C ASP A 114 -10.71 -2.61 -16.15
N CYS A 115 -11.40 -2.87 -15.04
CA CYS A 115 -12.79 -3.29 -15.08
C CYS A 115 -13.72 -2.31 -15.81
N GLY A 116 -13.39 -1.00 -15.83
CA GLY A 116 -14.15 0.00 -16.56
C GLY A 116 -13.91 -0.05 -18.08
N TYR A 117 -12.69 -0.34 -18.50
CA TYR A 117 -12.39 -0.61 -19.92
C TYR A 117 -12.98 -1.94 -20.37
N LEU A 118 -12.76 -3.01 -19.58
CA LEU A 118 -13.25 -4.36 -19.87
C LEU A 118 -14.78 -4.39 -19.99
N SER A 119 -15.50 -3.66 -19.13
CA SER A 119 -16.96 -3.58 -19.23
C SER A 119 -17.41 -2.86 -20.50
N ARG A 120 -16.74 -1.77 -20.90
CA ARG A 120 -17.04 -1.06 -22.15
C ARG A 120 -16.80 -1.92 -23.38
N GLU A 121 -15.66 -2.59 -23.46
CA GLU A 121 -15.36 -3.48 -24.60
C GLU A 121 -16.34 -4.65 -24.64
N PHE A 122 -16.69 -5.25 -23.49
CA PHE A 122 -17.70 -6.30 -23.42
C PHE A 122 -19.08 -5.84 -23.93
N VAL A 123 -19.56 -4.67 -23.49
CA VAL A 123 -20.84 -4.11 -23.96
C VAL A 123 -20.79 -3.81 -25.46
N LYS A 124 -19.68 -3.26 -25.95
CA LYS A 124 -19.48 -2.96 -27.37
C LYS A 124 -19.48 -4.23 -28.22
N ASP A 125 -18.80 -5.28 -27.78
CA ASP A 125 -18.75 -6.56 -28.49
C ASP A 125 -20.12 -7.26 -28.53
N VAL A 126 -20.90 -7.16 -27.45
CA VAL A 126 -22.21 -7.80 -27.35
C VAL A 126 -23.31 -7.01 -28.07
N THR A 127 -23.28 -5.68 -28.00
CA THR A 127 -24.39 -4.82 -28.44
C THR A 127 -24.09 -3.99 -29.69
N GLY A 128 -22.81 -3.87 -30.07
CA GLY A 128 -22.33 -2.95 -31.10
C GLY A 128 -22.34 -1.47 -30.68
N ARG A 129 -22.68 -1.16 -29.42
CA ARG A 129 -22.79 0.21 -28.90
C ARG A 129 -21.62 0.54 -27.99
N THR A 130 -21.08 1.74 -28.13
CA THR A 130 -20.14 2.30 -27.16
C THR A 130 -20.93 2.97 -26.05
N GLU A 131 -20.86 2.45 -24.83
CA GLU A 131 -21.39 3.11 -23.64
C GLU A 131 -20.27 3.79 -22.86
N GLU A 132 -20.51 5.01 -22.39
CA GLU A 132 -19.62 5.67 -21.44
C GLU A 132 -20.03 5.36 -20.01
N VAL A 133 -19.05 5.15 -19.14
CA VAL A 133 -19.30 4.90 -17.72
C VAL A 133 -19.75 6.21 -17.07
N SER A 134 -21.06 6.37 -16.89
CA SER A 134 -21.67 7.60 -16.37
C SER A 134 -21.42 7.83 -14.89
N SER A 135 -21.24 6.75 -14.10
CA SER A 135 -20.88 6.79 -12.69
C SER A 135 -20.23 5.48 -12.22
N ARG A 136 -19.22 5.55 -11.33
CA ARG A 136 -18.67 4.37 -10.64
C ARG A 136 -17.93 4.70 -9.35
N ILE A 137 -17.91 3.73 -8.43
CA ILE A 137 -17.06 3.77 -7.24
C ILE A 137 -15.64 3.35 -7.64
N VAL A 138 -14.68 4.07 -7.08
CA VAL A 138 -13.25 3.97 -7.31
C VAL A 138 -12.60 3.68 -5.97
N ARG A 139 -11.77 2.64 -5.88
CA ARG A 139 -11.11 2.24 -4.63
C ARG A 139 -9.61 2.22 -4.83
N GLY A 140 -8.91 2.87 -3.91
CA GLY A 140 -7.46 3.06 -3.97
C GLY A 140 -7.03 4.27 -4.78
N VAL A 141 -5.83 4.74 -4.48
CA VAL A 141 -5.19 5.89 -5.12
C VAL A 141 -4.88 5.58 -6.59
N GLU A 142 -4.33 4.40 -6.88
CA GLU A 142 -3.93 4.00 -8.23
C GLU A 142 -5.10 3.93 -9.22
N GLU A 143 -6.24 3.32 -8.84
CA GLU A 143 -7.42 3.28 -9.71
C GLU A 143 -7.99 4.69 -9.94
N LEU A 144 -7.97 5.56 -8.92
CA LEU A 144 -8.36 6.97 -9.10
C LEU A 144 -7.46 7.66 -10.12
N HIS A 145 -6.15 7.50 -10.02
CA HIS A 145 -5.24 8.08 -11.01
C HIS A 145 -5.43 7.50 -12.40
N ARG A 146 -5.70 6.20 -12.53
CA ARG A 146 -5.99 5.58 -13.84
C ARG A 146 -7.26 6.18 -14.46
N ILE A 147 -8.29 6.40 -13.65
CA ILE A 147 -9.54 7.05 -14.08
C ILE A 147 -9.33 8.49 -14.53
N LEU A 148 -8.63 9.28 -13.71
CA LEU A 148 -8.34 10.67 -14.05
C LEU A 148 -7.50 10.77 -15.33
N ARG A 149 -6.54 9.85 -15.50
CA ARG A 149 -5.70 9.78 -16.70
C ARG A 149 -6.53 9.60 -17.96
N PHE A 150 -7.32 8.52 -18.04
CA PHE A 150 -8.02 8.15 -19.27
C PHE A 150 -9.27 8.99 -19.55
N ASN A 151 -9.94 9.49 -18.51
CA ASN A 151 -11.19 10.23 -18.69
C ASN A 151 -11.00 11.74 -18.71
N MET A 152 -9.88 12.28 -18.21
CA MET A 152 -9.66 13.73 -18.15
C MET A 152 -8.29 14.14 -18.70
N LEU A 153 -7.20 13.69 -18.08
CA LEU A 153 -5.87 14.28 -18.27
C LEU A 153 -5.29 14.03 -19.67
N GLU A 154 -5.50 12.86 -20.26
CA GLU A 154 -5.04 12.56 -21.64
C GLU A 154 -5.98 13.11 -22.72
N LYS A 155 -7.24 13.41 -22.35
CA LYS A 155 -8.25 13.96 -23.25
C LYS A 155 -8.22 15.49 -23.32
N ALA A 156 -7.67 16.15 -22.31
CA ALA A 156 -7.67 17.60 -22.19
C ALA A 156 -6.94 18.28 -23.36
N ARG A 157 -7.54 19.35 -23.89
CA ARG A 157 -7.03 20.16 -25.01
C ARG A 157 -7.11 21.64 -24.66
N GLU A 158 -6.67 22.47 -25.60
CA GLU A 158 -6.83 23.92 -25.51
C GLU A 158 -8.30 24.32 -25.30
N GLY A 159 -8.55 25.14 -24.28
CA GLY A 159 -9.89 25.59 -23.88
C GLY A 159 -10.50 24.80 -22.72
N ASP A 160 -10.01 23.59 -22.43
CA ASP A 160 -10.48 22.79 -21.30
C ASP A 160 -9.95 23.31 -19.96
N ILE A 161 -10.70 23.06 -18.89
CA ILE A 161 -10.36 23.44 -17.52
C ILE A 161 -10.37 22.22 -16.61
N ILE A 162 -9.24 21.96 -15.97
CA ILE A 162 -9.07 20.94 -14.94
C ILE A 162 -8.98 21.63 -13.59
N ARG A 163 -9.84 21.25 -12.66
CA ARG A 163 -9.84 21.76 -11.28
C ARG A 163 -9.52 20.62 -10.35
N ALA A 164 -8.53 20.77 -9.50
CA ALA A 164 -8.15 19.76 -8.52
C ALA A 164 -8.02 20.41 -7.14
N THR A 165 -8.53 19.72 -6.11
CA THR A 165 -8.36 20.13 -4.72
C THR A 165 -7.58 19.10 -3.93
N LEU A 166 -6.63 19.57 -3.14
CA LEU A 166 -5.85 18.80 -2.17
C LEU A 166 -6.01 19.45 -0.78
N LEU A 167 -7.21 19.30 -0.22
CA LEU A 167 -7.59 19.81 1.11
C LEU A 167 -7.16 18.87 2.23
N TRP A 168 -7.09 17.58 1.90
CA TRP A 168 -6.60 16.52 2.77
C TRP A 168 -5.43 15.82 2.10
N LEU A 169 -4.26 15.89 2.74
CA LEU A 169 -2.97 15.55 2.12
C LEU A 169 -2.63 14.06 2.23
N GLY A 170 -3.09 13.41 3.30
CA GLY A 170 -2.59 12.10 3.76
C GLY A 170 -2.40 11.06 2.64
N PRO A 171 -3.44 10.66 1.93
CA PRO A 171 -3.32 9.57 0.96
C PRO A 171 -2.73 10.00 -0.40
N PHE A 172 -2.50 11.29 -0.62
CA PHE A 172 -2.06 11.82 -1.92
C PHE A 172 -0.63 12.36 -1.91
N VAL A 173 0.05 12.33 -0.76
CA VAL A 173 1.44 12.75 -0.59
C VAL A 173 2.26 11.55 -0.11
N ASP A 174 2.91 10.90 -1.07
CA ASP A 174 3.73 9.70 -0.98
C ASP A 174 4.84 9.73 -2.05
N GLU A 175 5.58 8.63 -2.20
CA GLU A 175 6.68 8.52 -3.16
C GLU A 175 6.23 8.60 -4.64
N THR A 176 4.98 8.25 -4.98
CA THR A 176 4.48 8.26 -6.37
C THR A 176 3.74 9.54 -6.74
N SER A 177 3.63 10.48 -5.79
CA SER A 177 2.96 11.78 -5.96
C SER A 177 3.52 12.61 -7.11
N LEU A 178 4.83 12.52 -7.34
CA LEU A 178 5.51 13.13 -8.48
C LEU A 178 4.92 12.69 -9.82
N VAL A 179 4.80 11.38 -10.02
CA VAL A 179 4.27 10.79 -11.26
C VAL A 179 2.83 11.25 -11.49
N ARG A 180 2.07 11.38 -10.41
CA ARG A 180 0.65 11.73 -10.43
C ARG A 180 0.43 13.20 -10.77
N VAL A 181 1.18 14.10 -10.15
CA VAL A 181 1.08 15.53 -10.45
C VAL A 181 1.66 15.86 -11.83
N LYS A 182 2.71 15.15 -12.28
CA LYS A 182 3.25 15.30 -13.65
C LYS A 182 2.16 15.20 -14.73
N ARG A 183 1.14 14.35 -14.55
CA ARG A 183 0.04 14.23 -15.52
C ARG A 183 -0.79 15.50 -15.67
N PHE A 184 -0.90 16.31 -14.61
CA PHE A 184 -1.53 17.62 -14.70
C PHE A 184 -0.64 18.62 -15.45
N PHE A 185 0.68 18.56 -15.28
CA PHE A 185 1.62 19.32 -16.11
C PHE A 185 1.50 18.95 -17.58
N ASP A 186 1.47 17.64 -17.90
CA ASP A 186 1.29 17.14 -19.26
C ASP A 186 -0.02 17.65 -19.91
N ALA A 187 -1.11 17.73 -19.13
CA ALA A 187 -2.39 18.29 -19.60
C ALA A 187 -2.29 19.80 -19.87
N ALA A 188 -1.59 20.55 -19.01
CA ALA A 188 -1.34 21.97 -19.25
C ALA A 188 -0.46 22.22 -20.48
N GLU A 189 0.53 21.35 -20.76
CA GLU A 189 1.33 21.42 -21.99
C GLU A 189 0.47 21.29 -23.24
N GLN A 190 -0.56 20.45 -23.20
CA GLN A 190 -1.55 20.26 -24.27
C GLN A 190 -2.52 21.45 -24.43
N GLY A 191 -2.42 22.47 -23.57
CA GLY A 191 -3.18 23.73 -23.67
C GLY A 191 -4.35 23.83 -22.69
N ALA A 192 -4.60 22.82 -21.86
CA ALA A 192 -5.63 22.88 -20.85
C ALA A 192 -5.26 23.86 -19.72
N GLU A 193 -6.27 24.49 -19.12
CA GLU A 193 -6.10 25.30 -17.91
C GLU A 193 -6.21 24.41 -16.68
N VAL A 194 -5.12 24.31 -15.91
CA VAL A 194 -5.05 23.51 -14.69
C VAL A 194 -5.05 24.43 -13.47
N ARG A 195 -6.03 24.24 -12.60
CA ARG A 195 -6.21 24.97 -11.34
C ARG A 195 -6.07 23.99 -10.17
N TYR A 196 -5.00 24.13 -9.39
CA TYR A 196 -4.72 23.25 -8.26
C TYR A 196 -4.87 23.99 -6.94
N MET A 197 -5.85 23.62 -6.12
CA MET A 197 -6.11 24.26 -4.83
C MET A 197 -5.65 23.38 -3.68
N VAL A 198 -4.72 23.86 -2.85
CA VAL A 198 -4.10 23.11 -1.75
C VAL A 198 -4.45 23.76 -0.42
N SER A 199 -4.79 22.96 0.60
CA SER A 199 -5.02 23.51 1.93
C SER A 199 -3.72 24.05 2.54
N THR A 200 -3.84 25.16 3.29
CA THR A 200 -2.74 25.70 4.11
C THR A 200 -2.25 24.73 5.18
N ASP A 201 -2.98 23.65 5.48
CA ASP A 201 -2.52 22.61 6.42
C ASP A 201 -1.24 21.90 5.96
N VAL A 202 -0.85 22.06 4.69
CA VAL A 202 0.43 21.57 4.17
C VAL A 202 1.63 22.06 5.00
N PHE A 203 1.55 23.28 5.55
CA PHE A 203 2.60 23.83 6.42
C PHE A 203 2.64 23.18 7.81
N ASN A 204 1.54 22.61 8.28
CA ASN A 204 1.54 21.83 9.51
C ASN A 204 1.94 20.37 9.26
N ALA A 205 1.56 19.84 8.10
CA ALA A 205 1.84 18.46 7.69
C ALA A 205 3.32 18.20 7.40
N GLU A 206 4.13 19.21 7.07
CA GLU A 206 5.59 19.05 6.89
C GLU A 206 6.34 18.57 8.15
N LYS A 207 5.68 18.59 9.31
CA LYS A 207 6.20 18.05 10.58
C LYS A 207 6.21 16.52 10.60
N ASP A 208 5.36 15.87 9.79
CA ASP A 208 5.38 14.42 9.59
C ASP A 208 6.49 14.06 8.59
N SER A 209 7.39 13.15 8.97
CA SER A 209 8.55 12.77 8.16
C SER A 209 8.15 12.12 6.82
N SER A 210 7.05 11.37 6.79
CA SER A 210 6.57 10.69 5.58
C SER A 210 6.02 11.70 4.56
N VAL A 211 5.20 12.64 5.03
CA VAL A 211 4.64 13.72 4.22
C VAL A 211 5.74 14.66 3.74
N ARG A 212 6.73 14.96 4.60
CA ARG A 212 7.87 15.83 4.27
C ARG A 212 8.67 15.31 3.07
N GLN A 213 8.92 14.01 2.98
CA GLN A 213 9.65 13.42 1.85
C GLN A 213 8.83 13.52 0.55
N GLY A 214 7.53 13.22 0.59
CA GLY A 214 6.63 13.40 -0.56
C GLY A 214 6.53 14.87 -1.01
N LEU A 215 6.47 15.81 -0.07
CA LEU A 215 6.47 17.25 -0.35
C LEU A 215 7.78 17.71 -1.01
N GLN A 216 8.93 17.23 -0.55
CA GLN A 216 10.22 17.52 -1.20
C GLN A 216 10.25 17.05 -2.65
N GLY A 217 9.70 15.87 -2.92
CA GLY A 217 9.50 15.38 -4.29
C GLY A 217 8.66 16.36 -5.11
N LEU A 218 7.46 16.71 -4.63
CA LEU A 218 6.56 17.64 -5.31
C LEU A 218 7.20 19.02 -5.58
N MET A 219 8.07 19.49 -4.69
CA MET A 219 8.78 20.76 -4.84
C MET A 219 9.85 20.73 -5.92
N GLY A 220 10.40 19.56 -6.27
CA GLY A 220 11.24 19.40 -7.45
C GLY A 220 10.52 19.75 -8.76
N MET A 221 9.19 19.86 -8.75
CA MET A 221 8.39 20.32 -9.89
C MET A 221 8.15 21.83 -9.93
N MET A 222 8.64 22.61 -8.96
CA MET A 222 8.54 24.08 -9.00
C MET A 222 9.20 24.65 -10.25
N GLN A 223 10.34 24.10 -10.67
CA GLN A 223 11.00 24.51 -11.91
C GLN A 223 10.12 24.26 -13.14
N MET A 224 9.40 23.13 -13.17
CA MET A 224 8.48 22.77 -14.26
C MET A 224 7.27 23.71 -14.29
N PHE A 225 6.78 24.09 -13.11
CA PHE A 225 5.71 25.07 -12.94
C PHE A 225 6.11 26.47 -13.44
N LEU A 226 7.29 26.96 -13.06
CA LEU A 226 7.83 28.23 -13.55
C LEU A 226 8.05 28.20 -15.07
N ASP A 227 8.60 27.11 -15.60
CA ASP A 227 8.82 26.92 -17.03
C ASP A 227 7.50 26.91 -17.84
N LEU A 228 6.47 26.21 -17.36
CA LEU A 228 5.14 26.26 -17.99
C LEU A 228 4.60 27.69 -18.06
N ARG A 229 4.72 28.45 -16.96
CA ARG A 229 4.25 29.84 -16.89
C ARG A 229 5.03 30.74 -17.85
N ALA A 230 6.35 30.58 -17.92
CA ALA A 230 7.21 31.31 -18.86
C ALA A 230 6.84 31.01 -20.33
N ARG A 231 6.40 29.79 -20.62
CA ARG A 231 5.85 29.37 -21.92
C ARG A 231 4.39 29.79 -22.15
N GLY A 232 3.79 30.56 -21.24
CA GLY A 232 2.41 31.05 -21.33
C GLY A 232 1.34 29.98 -21.11
N LYS A 233 1.70 28.81 -20.57
CA LYS A 233 0.76 27.74 -20.25
C LYS A 233 -0.01 28.08 -18.98
N LYS A 234 -1.29 27.70 -18.94
CA LYS A 234 -2.21 28.02 -17.84
C LYS A 234 -2.19 26.93 -16.78
N PHE A 235 -1.17 26.94 -15.94
CA PHE A 235 -1.13 26.12 -14.74
C PHE A 235 -0.98 27.06 -13.55
N ASP A 236 -1.84 26.94 -12.54
CA ASP A 236 -1.75 27.74 -11.31
C ASP A 236 -2.04 26.86 -10.09
N GLY A 237 -1.31 27.14 -9.01
CA GLY A 237 -1.44 26.50 -7.72
C GLY A 237 -1.81 27.55 -6.68
N ARG A 238 -2.88 27.32 -5.91
CA ARG A 238 -3.34 28.27 -4.88
C ARG A 238 -3.51 27.63 -3.52
N LEU A 239 -3.13 28.37 -2.49
CA LEU A 239 -3.35 28.03 -1.10
C LEU A 239 -4.72 28.52 -0.63
N TYR A 240 -5.45 27.61 -0.01
CA TYR A 240 -6.80 27.83 0.50
C TYR A 240 -6.85 27.62 2.01
N SER A 241 -7.34 28.63 2.73
CA SER A 241 -7.47 28.67 4.18
C SER A 241 -8.91 28.58 4.68
N GLY A 242 -9.87 28.37 3.78
CA GLY A 242 -11.28 28.25 4.14
C GLY A 242 -11.67 26.85 4.67
N PRO A 243 -12.97 26.61 4.94
CA PRO A 243 -13.44 25.33 5.43
C PRO A 243 -13.10 24.20 4.46
N LYS A 244 -12.55 23.11 4.99
CA LYS A 244 -12.24 21.91 4.20
C LYS A 244 -13.52 21.20 3.80
N THR A 245 -13.64 20.95 2.51
CA THR A 245 -14.67 20.08 1.93
C THR A 245 -14.00 18.79 1.44
N TYR A 246 -14.69 18.04 0.58
CA TYR A 246 -14.13 16.85 -0.04
C TYR A 246 -13.02 17.20 -1.03
N ASN A 247 -12.05 16.30 -1.18
CA ASN A 247 -11.14 16.39 -2.30
C ASN A 247 -11.89 16.01 -3.60
N GLN A 248 -11.73 16.80 -4.64
CA GLN A 248 -12.32 16.56 -5.95
C GLN A 248 -11.35 16.89 -7.07
N VAL A 249 -11.58 16.25 -8.22
CA VAL A 249 -10.94 16.60 -9.48
C VAL A 249 -12.03 16.65 -10.56
N SER A 250 -12.25 17.80 -11.19
CA SER A 250 -13.32 18.01 -12.18
C SER A 250 -12.77 18.43 -13.54
N PHE A 251 -13.39 17.92 -14.61
CA PHE A 251 -13.12 18.28 -16.01
C PHE A 251 -14.25 19.14 -16.55
N ASN A 252 -13.95 20.38 -16.92
CA ASN A 252 -14.95 21.36 -17.36
C ASN A 252 -16.13 21.39 -16.37
N ASN A 253 -17.35 21.28 -16.88
CA ASN A 253 -18.55 20.99 -16.09
C ASN A 253 -19.11 19.60 -16.47
N GLU A 254 -18.28 18.72 -17.04
CA GLU A 254 -18.72 17.48 -17.69
C GLU A 254 -18.55 16.26 -16.81
N SER A 255 -17.49 16.21 -16.00
CA SER A 255 -17.23 15.07 -15.13
C SER A 255 -16.39 15.44 -13.93
N MET A 256 -16.45 14.59 -12.91
CA MET A 256 -15.76 14.79 -11.65
C MET A 256 -15.46 13.45 -10.98
N ALA A 257 -14.27 13.36 -10.37
CA ALA A 257 -13.97 12.41 -9.32
C ALA A 257 -14.12 13.11 -7.97
N LEU A 258 -14.97 12.59 -7.08
CA LEU A 258 -15.18 13.08 -5.72
C LEU A 258 -14.68 12.05 -4.72
N ILE A 259 -13.69 12.39 -3.90
CA ILE A 259 -13.13 11.52 -2.87
C ILE A 259 -14.00 11.59 -1.62
N ILE A 260 -14.63 10.47 -1.27
CA ILE A 260 -15.58 10.36 -0.16
C ILE A 260 -14.96 9.77 1.12
N ALA A 261 -13.85 9.04 0.99
CA ALA A 261 -13.07 8.51 2.11
C ALA A 261 -11.59 8.47 1.76
N GLU A 262 -10.72 8.65 2.75
CA GLU A 262 -9.26 8.74 2.57
C GLU A 262 -8.49 7.51 3.04
N ASN A 263 -9.08 6.71 3.93
CA ASN A 263 -8.44 5.50 4.44
C ASN A 263 -9.46 4.37 4.61
N PRO A 264 -9.57 3.44 3.65
CA PRO A 264 -8.90 3.44 2.34
C PRO A 264 -9.47 4.53 1.41
N VAL A 265 -8.65 5.03 0.46
CA VAL A 265 -9.13 6.00 -0.53
C VAL A 265 -10.30 5.41 -1.30
N THR A 266 -11.43 6.10 -1.23
CA THR A 266 -12.63 5.77 -1.98
C THR A 266 -13.12 7.04 -2.64
N ALA A 267 -13.32 6.99 -3.95
CA ALA A 267 -13.85 8.09 -4.74
C ALA A 267 -15.05 7.63 -5.57
N THR A 268 -15.84 8.59 -6.02
CA THR A 268 -16.91 8.37 -6.99
C THR A 268 -16.56 9.16 -8.23
N TRP A 269 -16.39 8.46 -9.35
CA TRP A 269 -16.36 9.05 -10.68
C TRP A 269 -17.79 9.28 -11.14
N MET A 270 -18.10 10.46 -11.66
CA MET A 270 -19.42 10.78 -12.19
C MET A 270 -19.33 11.76 -13.35
N THR A 271 -20.30 11.65 -14.25
CA THR A 271 -20.52 12.57 -15.37
C THR A 271 -21.71 13.48 -15.09
N ARG A 272 -21.78 14.62 -15.80
CA ARG A 272 -22.86 15.59 -15.69
C ARG A 272 -24.20 15.00 -16.09
N GLU A 273 -24.22 14.03 -17.00
CA GLU A 273 -25.43 13.28 -17.37
C GLU A 273 -26.01 12.50 -16.19
N PHE A 274 -25.15 11.99 -15.30
CA PHE A 274 -25.58 11.24 -14.12
C PHE A 274 -26.10 12.17 -13.01
N ASN A 275 -25.37 13.25 -12.70
CA ASN A 275 -25.77 14.20 -11.66
C ASN A 275 -25.28 15.62 -11.98
N PRO A 276 -26.05 16.41 -12.75
CA PRO A 276 -25.65 17.74 -13.19
C PRO A 276 -25.55 18.71 -12.02
N ASP A 277 -26.49 18.65 -11.07
CA ASP A 277 -26.55 19.57 -9.93
C ASP A 277 -25.31 19.44 -9.04
N LEU A 278 -24.85 18.21 -8.80
CA LEU A 278 -23.66 17.98 -7.97
C LEU A 278 -22.39 18.55 -8.62
N ILE A 279 -22.21 18.30 -9.92
CA ILE A 279 -21.04 18.83 -10.66
C ILE A 279 -21.10 20.35 -10.76
N ASP A 280 -22.25 20.92 -11.14
CA ASP A 280 -22.38 22.36 -11.32
C ASP A 280 -22.19 23.11 -9.99
N ASN A 281 -22.72 22.58 -8.88
CA ASN A 281 -22.49 23.15 -7.55
C ASN A 281 -21.04 23.00 -7.09
N ALA A 282 -20.42 21.85 -7.31
CA ALA A 282 -19.02 21.60 -6.97
C ALA A 282 -18.06 22.52 -7.75
N VAL A 283 -18.27 22.69 -9.05
CA VAL A 283 -17.47 23.60 -9.89
C VAL A 283 -17.68 25.05 -9.46
N LYS A 284 -18.93 25.47 -9.25
CA LYS A 284 -19.23 26.84 -8.82
C LYS A 284 -18.60 27.16 -7.47
N THR A 285 -18.62 26.20 -6.55
CA THR A 285 -18.00 26.35 -5.22
C THR A 285 -16.48 26.46 -5.36
N PHE A 286 -15.86 25.56 -6.13
CA PHE A 286 -14.43 25.64 -6.45
C PHE A 286 -14.05 27.00 -7.05
N ASP A 287 -14.76 27.47 -8.08
CA ASP A 287 -14.42 28.72 -8.77
C ASP A 287 -14.62 29.95 -7.87
N ASN A 288 -15.51 29.89 -6.88
CA ASN A 288 -15.66 30.93 -5.87
C ASN A 288 -14.52 30.93 -4.85
N ASP A 289 -14.10 29.75 -4.40
CA ASP A 289 -13.01 29.60 -3.43
C ASP A 289 -11.65 29.87 -4.07
N TRP A 290 -11.47 29.49 -5.33
CA TRP A 290 -10.32 29.79 -6.16
C TRP A 290 -9.99 31.28 -6.24
N LYS A 291 -11.03 32.12 -6.36
CA LYS A 291 -10.90 33.59 -6.39
C LYS A 291 -10.41 34.17 -5.05
N LYS A 292 -10.69 33.48 -3.94
CA LYS A 292 -10.27 33.88 -2.59
C LYS A 292 -8.92 33.28 -2.19
N ALA A 293 -8.54 32.17 -2.81
CA ALA A 293 -7.28 31.47 -2.57
C ALA A 293 -6.09 32.30 -3.10
N LYS A 294 -4.93 32.14 -2.45
CA LYS A 294 -3.71 32.87 -2.79
C LYS A 294 -2.81 32.04 -3.69
N SER A 295 -2.34 32.60 -4.80
CA SER A 295 -1.31 32.00 -5.66
C SER A 295 -0.07 31.65 -4.85
N VAL A 296 0.49 30.45 -5.09
CA VAL A 296 1.76 30.03 -4.48
C VAL A 296 2.93 30.91 -4.90
N LEU A 297 2.80 31.62 -6.02
CA LEU A 297 3.82 32.54 -6.53
C LEU A 297 3.72 33.95 -5.95
N ASP A 298 2.58 34.29 -5.35
CA ASP A 298 2.30 35.63 -4.84
C ASP A 298 2.31 35.65 -3.30
N LEU A 299 2.99 34.68 -2.68
CA LEU A 299 3.05 34.54 -1.22
C LEU A 299 4.08 35.49 -0.62
N THR A 300 3.68 36.26 0.37
CA THR A 300 4.60 37.12 1.13
C THR A 300 5.12 36.43 2.39
N PRO A 301 6.21 36.94 3.02
CA PRO A 301 6.66 36.46 4.33
C PRO A 301 5.56 36.47 5.41
N GLU A 302 4.67 37.46 5.38
CA GLU A 302 3.51 37.55 6.28
C GLU A 302 2.51 36.41 6.04
N ASP A 303 2.33 36.00 4.79
CA ASP A 303 1.45 34.88 4.43
C ASP A 303 1.99 33.55 4.96
N PHE A 304 3.29 33.30 4.81
CA PHE A 304 3.93 32.13 5.41
C PHE A 304 3.72 32.08 6.93
N LYS A 305 3.86 33.24 7.60
CA LYS A 305 3.61 33.34 9.04
C LYS A 305 2.13 33.09 9.38
N ALA A 306 1.20 33.66 8.60
CA ALA A 306 -0.23 33.50 8.80
C ALA A 306 -0.70 32.05 8.58
N PHE A 307 -0.04 31.31 7.69
CA PHE A 307 -0.33 29.90 7.41
C PHE A 307 0.39 28.92 8.35
N GLY A 308 1.16 29.42 9.33
CA GLY A 308 1.83 28.60 10.33
C GLY A 308 3.12 27.94 9.86
N ALA A 309 3.73 28.41 8.76
CA ALA A 309 5.01 27.91 8.28
C ALA A 309 6.13 28.27 9.27
N GLY A 310 6.92 27.27 9.65
CA GLY A 310 8.10 27.49 10.48
C GLY A 310 9.17 28.32 9.75
N PRO A 311 10.01 29.10 10.47
CA PRO A 311 11.13 29.83 9.84
C PRO A 311 12.15 28.89 9.16
N GLU A 312 12.25 27.65 9.63
CA GLU A 312 13.09 26.60 9.05
C GLU A 312 12.30 25.60 8.15
N GLY A 313 11.03 25.89 7.89
CA GLY A 313 10.13 25.02 7.12
C GLY A 313 10.62 24.81 5.68
N VAL A 314 10.47 23.59 5.17
CA VAL A 314 10.98 23.22 3.84
C VAL A 314 10.21 23.98 2.76
N ILE A 315 8.89 24.10 2.93
CA ILE A 315 8.02 24.83 2.01
C ILE A 315 8.43 26.31 1.94
N ARG A 316 8.69 26.93 3.09
CA ARG A 316 9.11 28.34 3.16
C ARG A 316 10.44 28.55 2.46
N LYS A 317 11.47 27.77 2.79
CA LYS A 317 12.82 27.93 2.22
C LYS A 317 12.79 27.96 0.70
N ILE A 318 12.09 26.99 0.10
CA ILE A 318 12.05 26.80 -1.34
C ILE A 318 11.25 27.91 -2.04
N LEU A 319 10.09 28.29 -1.50
CA LEU A 319 9.28 29.35 -2.09
C LEU A 319 9.87 30.76 -1.86
N SER A 320 10.77 30.91 -0.88
CA SER A 320 11.50 32.17 -0.61
C SER A 320 12.85 32.31 -1.32
N THR A 321 13.45 31.21 -1.81
CA THR A 321 14.76 31.25 -2.49
C THR A 321 14.74 31.84 -3.90
N ASP A 322 13.55 32.11 -4.46
CA ASP A 322 13.37 32.67 -5.80
C ASP A 322 13.18 34.21 -5.80
N GLU A 323 13.41 34.90 -4.68
CA GLU A 323 13.70 36.36 -4.71
C GLU A 323 15.15 36.59 -5.17
N GLY A 324 15.40 36.33 -6.45
CA GLY A 324 16.60 36.71 -7.20
C GLY A 324 16.28 37.74 -8.28
#